data_AF-A0A2S6CNY4-F1
#
_entry.id   AF-A0A2S6CNY4-F1
#
_cell.length_a   1.000
_cell.length_b   1.000
_cell.length_c   1.000
_cell.angle_alpha   90.00
_cell.angle_beta   90.00
_cell.angle_gamma   90.00
#
_symmetry.space_group_name_H-M   'P 1'
#
loop_
_entity.id
_entity.type
_entity.pdbx_description
1 polymer ?
#
loop_
_entity_poly.entity_id
_entity_poly.type
_entity_poly.pdbx_seq_one_letter_code
_entity_poly.pdbx_strand_id
1 'polypeptide(L)'
;MNLYHLTGFDADKALEEWELVFKQLKDYVEDKEAYKCTIIVANDAHEYEERKNSKGEWFTPSSNKGQEFTVFVKQKPLVDEFSKCIIEDVQNAYVAGDRNRGRAIFEADRLVES
;
A
#
# COMPACT_ATOMS: atom_id res chain seq x y z
N MET A 1 7.39 3.99 1.59
CA MET A 1 6.62 4.26 0.37
C MET A 1 6.90 5.65 -0.16
N ASN A 2 7.16 5.75 -1.46
CA ASN A 2 7.29 6.98 -2.22
C ASN A 2 5.90 7.33 -2.82
N LEU A 3 5.43 8.56 -2.60
CA LEU A 3 4.14 9.02 -3.11
C LEU A 3 4.29 10.26 -3.98
N TYR A 4 5.49 10.52 -4.51
CA TYR A 4 5.80 11.79 -5.14
C TYR A 4 4.84 12.11 -6.30
N HIS A 5 4.24 11.13 -6.98
CA HIS A 5 3.24 11.37 -8.05
C HIS A 5 1.79 11.48 -7.57
N LEU A 6 1.50 11.10 -6.34
CA LEU A 6 0.19 11.19 -5.71
C LEU A 6 0.22 12.45 -4.84
N THR A 7 -0.29 13.56 -5.38
CA THR A 7 -0.43 14.80 -4.61
C THR A 7 -1.49 14.57 -3.53
N GLY A 8 -1.06 14.10 -2.35
CA GLY A 8 -1.94 13.43 -1.39
C GLY A 8 -2.04 11.93 -1.69
N PHE A 9 -2.32 11.09 -0.69
CA PHE A 9 -2.41 9.64 -0.93
C PHE A 9 -3.75 9.29 -1.59
N ASP A 10 -3.70 8.98 -2.89
CA ASP A 10 -4.83 8.47 -3.67
C ASP A 10 -4.72 6.93 -3.75
N ALA A 11 -5.57 6.25 -3.00
CA ALA A 11 -5.54 4.81 -2.88
C ALA A 11 -5.99 4.11 -4.16
N ASP A 12 -7.03 4.61 -4.83
CA ASP A 12 -7.58 3.97 -6.02
C ASP A 12 -6.55 3.99 -7.14
N LYS A 13 -5.93 5.16 -7.37
CA LYS A 13 -4.86 5.30 -8.35
C LYS A 13 -3.65 4.44 -8.00
N ALA A 14 -3.27 4.38 -6.73
CA ALA A 14 -2.16 3.52 -6.29
C ALA A 14 -2.44 2.03 -6.54
N LEU A 15 -3.68 1.58 -6.31
CA LEU A 15 -4.08 0.18 -6.53
C LEU A 15 -4.19 -0.18 -8.01
N GLU A 16 -4.46 0.78 -8.90
CA GLU A 16 -4.39 0.57 -10.36
C GLU A 16 -2.95 0.46 -10.87
N GLU A 17 -2.02 1.21 -10.28
CA GLU A 17 -0.62 1.27 -10.72
C GLU A 17 0.26 0.18 -10.09
N TRP A 18 -0.18 -0.43 -8.98
CA TRP A 18 0.58 -1.43 -8.24
C TRP A 18 0.05 -2.85 -8.44
N GLU A 19 0.97 -3.76 -8.75
CA GLU A 19 0.72 -5.18 -8.61
C GLU A 19 1.02 -5.60 -7.17
N LEU A 20 0.04 -6.19 -6.50
CA LEU A 20 0.11 -6.49 -5.07
C LEU A 20 0.24 -7.99 -4.81
N VAL A 21 1.04 -8.31 -3.80
CA VAL A 21 1.24 -9.67 -3.31
C VAL A 21 0.92 -9.74 -1.83
N PHE A 22 0.09 -10.69 -1.44
CA PHE A 22 -0.19 -10.98 -0.04
C PHE A 22 1.04 -11.58 0.62
N LYS A 23 1.50 -10.99 1.72
CA LYS A 23 2.69 -11.46 2.43
C LYS A 23 2.35 -12.22 3.69
N GLN A 24 1.44 -11.72 4.51
CA GLN A 24 1.23 -12.32 5.83
C GLN A 24 -0.10 -11.88 6.44
N LEU A 25 -0.85 -12.84 6.99
CA LEU A 25 -1.88 -12.59 8.00
C LEU A 25 -1.18 -12.50 9.37
N LYS A 26 -1.28 -11.34 10.04
CA LYS A 26 -0.72 -11.18 11.37
C LYS A 26 -1.69 -11.70 12.42
N ASP A 27 -2.68 -10.88 12.79
CA ASP A 27 -3.65 -11.20 13.83
C ASP A 27 -4.95 -10.41 13.62
N TYR A 28 -6.00 -10.82 14.32
CA TYR A 28 -7.20 -10.00 14.50
C TYR A 28 -6.94 -8.88 15.51
N VAL A 29 -7.39 -7.67 15.20
CA VAL A 29 -7.16 -6.45 15.95
C VAL A 29 -8.51 -5.96 16.47
N GLU A 30 -8.78 -6.22 17.77
CA GLU A 30 -10.10 -6.03 18.39
C GLU A 30 -10.59 -4.58 18.34
N ASP A 31 -9.71 -3.59 18.54
CA ASP A 31 -10.05 -2.16 18.49
C ASP A 31 -10.47 -1.68 17.10
N LYS A 32 -10.10 -2.43 16.06
CA LYS A 32 -10.48 -2.17 14.66
C LYS A 32 -11.53 -3.16 14.13
N GLU A 33 -11.89 -4.15 14.94
CA GLU A 33 -12.73 -5.28 14.56
C GLU A 33 -12.32 -5.93 13.22
N ALA A 34 -11.01 -6.01 12.93
CA ALA A 34 -10.47 -6.39 11.62
C ALA A 34 -9.18 -7.22 11.70
N TYR A 35 -8.90 -8.00 10.64
CA TYR A 35 -7.66 -8.75 10.46
C TYR A 35 -6.55 -7.88 9.88
N LYS A 36 -5.40 -7.87 10.53
CA LYS A 36 -4.21 -7.14 10.08
C LYS A 36 -3.37 -7.98 9.12
N CYS A 37 -3.17 -7.47 7.93
CA CYS A 37 -2.43 -8.09 6.85
C CYS A 37 -1.22 -7.23 6.45
N THR A 38 -0.19 -7.88 5.91
CA THR A 38 0.94 -7.19 5.24
C THR A 38 0.90 -7.53 3.75
N ILE A 39 1.01 -6.50 2.93
CA ILE A 39 1.02 -6.58 1.46
C ILE A 39 2.35 -6.02 0.95
N ILE A 40 2.85 -6.59 -0.15
CA ILE A 40 4.03 -6.12 -0.87
C ILE A 40 3.60 -5.58 -2.24
N VAL A 41 4.18 -4.45 -2.66
CA VAL A 41 4.14 -4.00 -4.05
C VAL A 41 5.10 -4.86 -4.87
N ALA A 42 4.60 -5.86 -5.58
CA ALA A 42 5.40 -6.75 -6.42
C ALA A 42 5.92 -6.06 -7.68
N ASN A 43 5.09 -5.19 -8.25
CA ASN A 43 5.45 -4.32 -9.36
C ASN A 43 4.81 -2.94 -9.17
N ASP A 44 5.53 -1.91 -9.58
CA ASP A 44 5.04 -0.53 -9.61
C ASP A 44 5.15 -0.06 -11.06
N ALA A 45 4.02 0.00 -11.74
CA ALA A 45 3.95 0.37 -13.15
C ALA A 45 4.09 1.89 -13.36
N HIS A 46 4.12 2.68 -12.29
CA HIS A 46 4.22 4.12 -12.39
C HIS A 46 5.62 4.58 -12.83
N GLU A 47 5.67 5.45 -13.84
CA GLU A 47 6.89 6.13 -14.27
C GLU A 47 7.04 7.47 -13.54
N TYR A 48 8.03 7.56 -12.65
CA TYR A 48 8.25 8.76 -11.85
C TYR A 48 9.05 9.82 -12.60
N GLU A 49 8.49 11.02 -12.69
CA GLU A 49 9.18 12.20 -13.20
C GLU A 49 10.14 12.83 -12.18
N GLU A 50 11.15 13.55 -12.68
CA GLU A 50 12.11 14.28 -11.85
C GLU A 50 11.42 15.43 -11.09
N ARG A 51 11.75 15.61 -9.80
CA ARG A 51 11.17 16.64 -8.93
C ARG A 51 12.22 17.31 -8.06
N LYS A 52 11.90 18.49 -7.54
CA LYS A 52 12.74 19.19 -6.55
C LYS A 52 12.41 18.74 -5.14
N ASN A 53 13.45 18.45 -4.34
CA ASN A 53 13.30 18.17 -2.92
C ASN A 53 13.14 19.47 -2.09
N SER A 54 13.00 19.35 -0.77
CA SER A 54 12.88 20.51 0.15
C SER A 54 14.10 21.43 0.18
N LYS A 55 15.24 21.00 -0.39
CA LYS A 55 16.48 21.78 -0.55
C LYS A 55 16.61 22.39 -1.96
N GLY A 56 15.65 22.15 -2.86
CA GLY A 56 15.68 22.63 -4.25
C GLY A 56 16.52 21.78 -5.21
N GLU A 57 17.07 20.65 -4.76
CA GLU A 57 17.85 19.73 -5.59
C GLU A 57 16.91 18.82 -6.39
N TRP A 58 17.25 18.58 -7.66
CA TRP A 58 16.52 17.66 -8.52
C TRP A 58 16.84 16.21 -8.17
N PHE A 59 15.80 15.38 -8.14
CA PHE A 59 15.93 13.94 -7.95
C PHE A 59 14.76 13.22 -8.62
N THR A 60 14.98 11.97 -9.03
CA THR A 60 13.91 11.08 -9.46
C THR A 60 13.46 10.21 -8.29
N PRO A 61 12.17 10.22 -7.94
CA PRO A 61 11.62 9.31 -6.95
C PRO A 61 11.90 7.83 -7.25
N SER A 62 12.20 7.04 -6.21
CA SER A 62 12.39 5.60 -6.36
C SER A 62 11.06 4.86 -6.47
N SER A 63 10.98 3.86 -7.33
CA SER A 63 9.84 2.93 -7.41
C SER A 63 9.42 2.36 -6.03
N ASN A 64 8.13 2.10 -5.87
CA ASN A 64 7.57 1.40 -4.71
C ASN A 64 7.73 -0.12 -4.75
N LYS A 65 8.33 -0.69 -5.81
CA LYS A 65 8.58 -2.12 -5.88
C LYS A 65 9.31 -2.63 -4.63
N GLY A 66 8.79 -3.70 -4.03
CA GLY A 66 9.28 -4.30 -2.79
C GLY A 66 8.91 -3.53 -1.52
N GLN A 67 8.17 -2.44 -1.60
CA GLN A 67 7.67 -1.74 -0.41
C GLN A 67 6.53 -2.54 0.23
N GLU A 68 6.52 -2.57 1.56
CA GLU A 68 5.48 -3.21 2.35
C GLU A 68 4.51 -2.18 2.92
N PHE A 69 3.25 -2.57 3.01
CA PHE A 69 2.23 -1.79 3.70
C PHE A 69 1.22 -2.65 4.44
N THR A 70 0.49 -2.01 5.34
CA THR A 70 -0.49 -2.69 6.21
C THR A 70 -1.89 -2.50 5.67
N VAL A 71 -2.68 -3.57 5.67
CA VAL A 71 -4.10 -3.55 5.33
C VAL A 71 -4.88 -4.17 6.47
N PHE A 72 -5.96 -3.54 6.89
CA PHE A 72 -6.94 -4.12 7.80
C PHE A 72 -8.13 -4.58 6.98
N VAL A 73 -8.52 -5.85 7.12
CA VAL A 73 -9.69 -6.40 6.43
C VAL A 73 -10.71 -6.96 7.40
N LYS A 74 -11.98 -6.60 7.21
CA LYS A 74 -13.07 -7.08 8.07
C LYS A 74 -13.27 -8.59 7.97
N GLN A 75 -13.06 -9.14 6.77
CA GLN A 75 -13.14 -10.58 6.53
C GLN A 75 -11.75 -11.22 6.59
N LYS A 76 -11.69 -12.45 7.10
CA LYS A 76 -10.44 -13.21 7.13
C LYS A 76 -9.97 -13.44 5.68
N PRO A 77 -8.74 -13.06 5.31
CA PRO A 77 -8.21 -13.35 3.98
C PRO A 77 -8.21 -14.84 3.70
N LEU A 78 -8.55 -15.22 2.47
CA LEU A 78 -8.46 -16.59 1.96
C LEU A 78 -7.27 -16.79 1.00
N VAL A 79 -6.33 -15.83 1.00
CA VAL A 79 -5.25 -15.71 0.02
C VAL A 79 -3.96 -16.35 0.57
N ASP A 80 -3.28 -17.15 -0.24
CA ASP A 80 -2.03 -17.82 0.12
C ASP A 80 -0.83 -16.86 0.20
N GLU A 81 0.17 -17.20 1.03
CA GLU A 81 1.40 -16.42 1.14
C GLU A 81 2.11 -16.28 -0.21
N PHE A 82 2.57 -15.06 -0.52
CA PHE A 82 3.22 -14.68 -1.77
C PHE A 82 2.36 -14.82 -3.03
N SER A 83 1.05 -15.02 -2.90
CA SER A 83 0.13 -14.98 -4.04
C SER A 83 -0.29 -13.55 -4.37
N LYS A 84 -0.60 -13.32 -5.65
CA LYS A 84 -1.13 -12.04 -6.12
C LYS A 84 -2.51 -11.80 -5.52
N CYS A 85 -2.79 -10.56 -5.16
CA CYS A 85 -4.06 -10.21 -4.52
C CYS A 85 -4.58 -8.84 -4.97
N ILE A 86 -5.90 -8.66 -4.86
CA ILE A 86 -6.58 -7.38 -5.02
C ILE A 86 -7.24 -7.00 -3.68
N ILE A 87 -7.33 -5.70 -3.41
CA ILE A 87 -7.99 -5.13 -2.24
C ILE A 87 -9.32 -4.53 -2.69
N GLU A 88 -10.44 -4.96 -2.10
CA GLU A 88 -11.78 -4.45 -2.46
C GLU A 88 -12.41 -3.62 -1.33
N ASP A 89 -13.29 -2.69 -1.72
CA ASP A 89 -14.13 -1.88 -0.81
C ASP A 89 -13.30 -1.09 0.25
N VAL A 90 -12.34 -0.29 -0.20
CA VAL A 90 -11.43 0.50 0.66
C VAL A 90 -12.16 1.69 1.29
N GLN A 91 -12.15 1.81 2.62
CA GLN A 91 -12.92 2.82 3.37
C GLN A 91 -12.06 3.86 4.12
N ASN A 92 -10.82 3.52 4.50
CA ASN A 92 -9.93 4.44 5.25
C ASN A 92 -8.46 4.26 4.84
N ALA A 93 -8.10 4.73 3.65
CA ALA A 93 -6.73 4.67 3.16
C ALA A 93 -5.95 5.96 3.47
N TYR A 94 -4.78 5.82 4.06
CA TYR A 94 -3.86 6.94 4.28
C TYR A 94 -2.43 6.43 4.41
N VAL A 95 -1.49 7.33 4.18
CA VAL A 95 -0.09 7.05 4.50
C VAL A 95 0.22 7.63 5.87
N ALA A 96 0.44 6.74 6.83
CA ALA A 96 1.05 7.06 8.10
C ALA A 96 2.52 7.44 7.84
N GLY A 97 2.79 8.75 7.81
CA GLY A 97 4.14 9.28 7.67
C GLY A 97 5.07 8.90 8.84
N ASP A 98 6.37 8.97 8.57
CA ASP A 98 7.41 9.25 9.58
C ASP A 98 8.27 10.39 9.02
N ARG A 99 9.04 11.12 9.86
CA ARG A 99 9.95 12.19 9.43
C ARG A 99 10.88 11.77 8.28
N ASN A 100 11.10 10.46 8.06
CA ASN A 100 12.01 9.96 7.04
C ASN A 100 11.53 8.81 6.12
N ARG A 101 10.30 8.28 6.19
CA ARG A 101 9.61 7.51 5.09
C ARG A 101 8.27 6.95 5.55
N GLY A 102 7.18 7.29 4.84
CA GLY A 102 5.81 6.89 5.19
C GLY A 102 5.49 5.41 4.94
N ARG A 103 4.56 4.89 5.75
CA ARG A 103 3.90 3.57 5.66
C ARG A 103 2.46 3.76 5.19
N ALA A 104 2.03 3.04 4.17
CA ALA A 104 0.61 3.04 3.81
C ALA A 104 -0.18 2.12 4.76
N ILE A 105 -1.38 2.59 5.12
CA ILE A 105 -2.35 1.85 5.90
C ILE A 105 -3.68 1.93 5.16
N PHE A 106 -4.30 0.78 4.93
CA PHE A 106 -5.61 0.68 4.30
C PHE A 106 -6.58 -0.04 5.22
N GLU A 107 -7.85 0.32 5.13
CA GLU A 107 -8.96 -0.47 5.66
C GLU A 107 -9.87 -0.86 4.51
N ALA A 108 -10.15 -2.15 4.37
CA ALA A 108 -10.87 -2.74 3.25
C ALA A 108 -11.85 -3.80 3.76
N ASP A 109 -12.86 -4.15 2.98
CA ASP A 109 -13.79 -5.20 3.41
C ASP A 109 -13.20 -6.61 3.18
N ARG A 110 -12.41 -6.81 2.11
CA ARG A 110 -11.79 -8.12 1.79
C ARG A 110 -10.52 -8.02 0.92
N LEU A 111 -9.76 -9.12 0.93
CA LEU A 111 -8.71 -9.43 -0.04
C LEU A 111 -9.22 -10.54 -0.97
N VAL A 112 -9.03 -10.38 -2.27
CA VAL A 112 -9.40 -11.38 -3.28
C VAL A 112 -8.17 -11.85 -4.06
N GLU A 113 -8.23 -13.05 -4.61
CA GLU A 113 -7.20 -13.57 -5.53
C GLU A 113 -7.24 -12.80 -6.86
N SER A 114 -6.07 -12.58 -7.47
CA SER A 114 -5.93 -11.93 -8.77
C SER A 114 -5.99 -12.90 -9.95
#